data_AF-A0AA48M204-F1
#
_entry.id   AF-A0AA48M204-F1
#
_cell.length_a   1.000
_cell.length_b   1.000
_cell.length_c   1.000
_cell.angle_alpha   90.00
_cell.angle_beta   90.00
_cell.angle_gamma   90.00
#
_symmetry.space_group_name_H-M   'P 1'
#
loop_
_entity.id
_entity.type
_entity.pdbx_description
1 polymer ?
#
loop_
_entity_poly.entity_id
_entity_poly.type
_entity_poly.pdbx_seq_one_letter_code
_entity_poly.pdbx_strand_id
1 'polypeptide(L)'
;MTTNDQAGPGHRLLAGGGSFKVEFSEVTLKVRSNFAFHHLQSAVQAALAAYEIEKANPNVEHGPWFDGMLRAVPVAITMAAAALEANANEIVQDILDTGKLGGEDIKNGQRQLLSGIKDNRSGNSAEKYRTLAYLFDKDLDLASVPWRDAKDLVEFRNHIMHFKPAWSDNDDVHDGKLVKRLKPRLPISPGYRTAFQFPYGFMTYGCAKWCVETVLTFAEYYAKLIGANNRFAASVCVLPPVP
;
A
#
# COMPACT_ATOMS: atom_id res chain seq x y z
N MET A 1 -36.27 53.04 -83.42
CA MET A 1 -34.89 52.65 -83.78
C MET A 1 -34.45 51.60 -82.77
N THR A 2 -34.70 50.31 -83.03
CA THR A 2 -33.76 49.35 -83.67
C THR A 2 -32.52 49.14 -82.80
N THR A 3 -32.19 47.97 -82.24
CA THR A 3 -32.44 46.57 -82.63
C THR A 3 -32.23 45.61 -81.43
N ASN A 4 -32.84 44.42 -81.50
CA ASN A 4 -32.27 43.06 -81.28
C ASN A 4 -30.74 43.00 -80.98
N ASP A 5 -30.18 42.06 -80.22
CA ASP A 5 -30.37 40.61 -80.37
C ASP A 5 -29.64 39.76 -79.29
N GLN A 6 -30.13 38.53 -79.12
CA GLN A 6 -29.47 37.25 -78.75
C GLN A 6 -29.00 36.91 -77.32
N ALA A 7 -29.62 35.80 -76.87
CA ALA A 7 -29.26 34.94 -75.74
C ALA A 7 -28.06 34.03 -76.07
N GLY A 8 -27.24 33.77 -75.05
CA GLY A 8 -26.26 32.68 -75.02
C GLY A 8 -26.49 31.78 -73.80
N PRO A 9 -26.47 30.44 -73.92
CA PRO A 9 -26.66 29.52 -72.81
C PRO A 9 -25.31 29.15 -72.18
N GLY A 10 -25.24 29.02 -70.85
CA GLY A 10 -24.03 28.45 -70.26
C GLY A 10 -23.95 28.47 -68.74
N HIS A 11 -24.05 27.29 -68.15
CA HIS A 11 -23.62 26.91 -66.81
C HIS A 11 -24.38 27.47 -65.59
N ARG A 12 -25.46 26.74 -65.28
CA ARG A 12 -25.98 26.59 -63.91
C ARG A 12 -24.95 25.77 -63.10
N LEU A 13 -24.05 26.43 -62.36
CA LEU A 13 -23.31 25.79 -61.27
C LEU A 13 -24.29 25.60 -60.10
N LEU A 14 -24.70 24.36 -59.86
CA LEU A 14 -25.37 23.96 -58.63
C LEU A 14 -24.33 24.01 -57.51
N ALA A 15 -24.26 25.13 -56.80
CA ALA A 15 -23.57 25.20 -55.51
C ALA A 15 -24.34 24.35 -54.50
N GLY A 16 -24.05 23.05 -54.47
CA GLY A 16 -24.45 22.16 -53.40
C GLY A 16 -23.70 22.54 -52.12
N GLY A 17 -24.25 23.50 -51.38
CA GLY A 17 -23.79 23.85 -50.03
C GLY A 17 -24.10 22.71 -49.06
N GLY A 18 -23.28 21.66 -49.10
CA GLY A 18 -23.26 20.62 -48.08
C GLY A 18 -22.68 21.19 -46.79
N SER A 19 -23.54 21.55 -45.84
CA SER A 19 -23.13 21.84 -44.46
C SER A 19 -22.63 20.55 -43.82
N PHE A 20 -21.31 20.38 -43.74
CA PHE A 20 -20.67 19.37 -42.91
C PHE A 20 -20.74 19.81 -41.44
N LYS A 21 -21.58 19.16 -40.63
CA LYS A 21 -21.50 19.27 -39.17
C LYS A 21 -20.41 18.31 -38.68
N VAL A 22 -19.31 18.86 -38.19
CA VAL A 22 -18.31 18.10 -37.44
C VAL A 22 -18.79 18.06 -35.99
N GLU A 23 -19.32 16.93 -35.55
CA GLU A 23 -19.60 16.68 -34.14
C GLU A 23 -18.29 16.30 -33.46
N PHE A 24 -17.76 17.20 -32.63
CA PHE A 24 -16.66 16.86 -31.73
C PHE A 24 -17.25 16.07 -30.57
N SER A 25 -16.93 14.78 -30.48
CA SER A 25 -17.21 14.00 -29.27
C SER A 25 -16.23 14.44 -28.18
N GLU A 26 -16.77 14.86 -27.03
CA GLU A 26 -15.96 15.15 -25.85
C GLU A 26 -15.32 13.85 -25.33
N VAL A 27 -14.00 13.73 -25.50
CA VAL A 27 -13.23 12.64 -24.91
C VAL A 27 -13.05 12.93 -23.42
N THR A 28 -13.69 12.13 -22.56
CA THR A 28 -13.50 12.21 -21.11
C THR A 28 -12.38 11.29 -20.66
N LEU A 29 -11.26 11.85 -20.19
CA LEU A 29 -10.19 11.10 -19.53
C LEU A 29 -10.48 10.96 -18.03
N LYS A 30 -10.43 9.74 -17.49
CA LYS A 30 -10.51 9.46 -16.05
C LYS A 30 -9.18 8.92 -15.56
N VAL A 31 -8.64 9.51 -14.50
CA VAL A 31 -7.37 9.11 -13.87
C VAL A 31 -7.65 8.66 -12.43
N ARG A 32 -7.07 7.53 -12.02
CA ARG A 32 -7.14 7.00 -10.65
C ARG A 32 -5.75 7.04 -10.02
N SER A 33 -5.67 7.53 -8.78
CA SER A 33 -4.43 7.51 -7.99
C SER A 33 -4.41 6.29 -7.08
N ASN A 34 -3.31 5.54 -7.11
CA ASN A 34 -3.05 4.39 -6.25
C ASN A 34 -1.86 4.73 -5.32
N PHE A 35 -1.98 4.46 -4.02
CA PHE A 35 -1.00 4.87 -3.01
C PHE A 35 -0.24 3.71 -2.37
N ALA A 36 -0.68 2.45 -2.56
CA ALA A 36 -0.03 1.30 -1.94
C ALA A 36 1.46 1.22 -2.27
N PHE A 37 1.82 1.42 -3.54
CA PHE A 37 3.21 1.42 -4.00
C PHE A 37 4.02 2.60 -3.42
N HIS A 38 3.46 3.81 -3.39
CA HIS A 38 4.15 4.98 -2.84
C HIS A 38 4.41 4.87 -1.34
N HIS A 39 3.48 4.28 -0.58
CA HIS A 39 3.70 3.96 0.82
C HIS A 39 4.82 2.94 0.99
N LEU A 40 4.84 1.87 0.19
CA LEU A 40 5.92 0.88 0.24
C LEU A 40 7.28 1.50 -0.11
N GLN A 41 7.36 2.34 -1.14
CA GLN A 41 8.58 3.06 -1.50
C GLN A 41 9.06 3.96 -0.35
N SER A 42 8.15 4.66 0.32
CA SER A 42 8.48 5.48 1.48
C SER A 42 9.04 4.63 2.63
N ALA A 43 8.46 3.45 2.86
CA ALA A 43 8.95 2.51 3.86
C ALA A 43 10.36 1.99 3.53
N VAL A 44 10.61 1.67 2.26
CA VAL A 44 11.93 1.26 1.75
C VAL A 44 12.97 2.36 1.98
N GLN A 45 12.67 3.61 1.60
CA GLN A 45 13.60 4.72 1.76
C GLN A 45 13.94 4.97 3.23
N ALA A 46 12.94 4.86 4.12
CA ALA A 46 13.14 4.98 5.55
C ALA A 46 13.99 3.81 6.11
N ALA A 47 13.79 2.59 5.63
CA ALA A 47 14.63 1.45 5.99
C ALA A 47 16.09 1.64 5.52
N LEU A 48 16.31 2.13 4.31
CA LEU A 48 17.65 2.45 3.81
C LEU A 48 18.32 3.57 4.61
N ALA A 49 17.57 4.58 5.03
CA ALA A 49 18.09 5.62 5.93
C ALA A 49 18.54 5.03 7.27
N ALA A 50 17.75 4.11 7.86
CA ALA A 50 18.13 3.40 9.07
C ALA A 50 19.38 2.53 8.87
N TYR A 51 19.50 1.85 7.72
CA TYR A 51 20.69 1.08 7.36
C TYR A 51 21.96 1.94 7.34
N GLU A 52 21.94 3.08 6.65
CA GLU A 52 23.11 3.95 6.57
C GLU A 52 23.50 4.53 7.94
N ILE A 53 22.52 4.85 8.79
CA ILE A 53 22.77 5.29 10.16
C ILE A 53 23.46 4.19 10.98
N GLU A 54 22.92 2.97 10.99
CA GLU A 54 23.44 1.86 11.78
C GLU A 54 24.83 1.42 11.29
N LYS A 55 25.02 1.36 9.97
CA LYS A 55 26.31 1.07 9.32
C LYS A 55 27.39 2.11 9.66
N ALA A 56 27.03 3.39 9.77
CA ALA A 56 27.97 4.46 10.12
C ALA A 56 28.34 4.48 11.61
N ASN A 57 27.61 3.75 12.47
CA ASN A 57 27.80 3.75 13.92
C ASN A 57 27.93 2.31 14.47
N PRO A 58 28.89 1.51 13.97
CA PRO A 58 29.01 0.11 14.37
C PRO A 58 29.39 0.01 15.85
N ASN A 59 28.74 -0.89 16.58
CA ASN A 59 29.01 -1.18 18.00
C ASN A 59 28.82 -0.01 18.97
N VAL A 60 28.12 1.05 18.57
CA VAL A 60 27.79 2.17 19.47
C VAL A 60 26.45 1.87 20.15
N GLU A 61 26.43 1.82 21.48
CA GLU A 61 25.18 1.53 22.23
C GLU A 61 24.25 2.74 22.30
N HIS A 62 24.82 3.94 22.48
CA HIS A 62 24.07 5.19 22.67
C HIS A 62 24.76 6.36 21.95
N GLY A 63 23.98 7.36 21.55
CA GLY A 63 24.52 8.61 21.02
C GLY A 63 23.55 9.36 20.10
N PRO A 64 23.96 10.53 19.58
CA PRO A 64 23.12 11.37 18.73
C PRO A 64 22.63 10.69 17.44
N TRP A 65 23.32 9.64 16.99
CA TRP A 65 22.89 8.84 15.84
C TRP A 65 21.51 8.19 16.04
N PHE A 66 21.15 7.89 17.29
CA PHE A 66 19.90 7.22 17.64
C PHE A 66 18.68 8.09 17.32
N ASP A 67 18.80 9.43 17.37
CA ASP A 67 17.75 10.34 16.92
C ASP A 67 17.38 10.12 15.45
N GLY A 68 18.36 9.72 14.63
CA GLY A 68 18.13 9.31 13.25
C GLY A 68 17.26 8.04 13.17
N MET A 69 17.54 7.04 14.01
CA MET A 69 16.74 5.81 14.09
C MET A 69 15.31 6.08 14.56
N LEU A 70 15.15 6.96 15.56
CA LEU A 70 13.85 7.40 16.08
C LEU A 70 13.01 8.13 15.03
N ARG A 71 13.61 8.65 13.97
CA ARG A 71 12.89 9.22 12.82
C ARG A 71 12.65 8.17 11.75
N ALA A 72 13.68 7.43 11.36
CA ALA A 72 13.63 6.53 10.21
C ALA A 72 12.76 5.29 10.47
N VAL A 73 12.96 4.59 11.59
CA VAL A 73 12.31 3.30 11.85
C VAL A 73 10.78 3.44 12.03
N PRO A 74 10.26 4.42 12.79
CA PRO A 74 8.81 4.63 12.88
C PRO A 74 8.16 4.97 11.53
N VAL A 75 8.86 5.70 10.65
CA VAL A 75 8.37 5.98 9.29
C VAL A 75 8.28 4.68 8.49
N ALA A 76 9.30 3.82 8.56
CA ALA A 76 9.28 2.52 7.88
C ALA A 76 8.10 1.64 8.35
N ILE A 77 7.89 1.50 9.66
CA ILE A 77 6.78 0.75 10.25
C ILE A 77 5.43 1.31 9.77
N THR A 78 5.25 2.63 9.88
CA THR A 78 3.98 3.30 9.58
C THR A 78 3.64 3.20 8.10
N MET A 79 4.61 3.47 7.23
CA MET A 79 4.42 3.44 5.78
C MET A 79 4.25 2.01 5.26
N ALA A 80 4.92 1.01 5.85
CA ALA A 80 4.72 -0.39 5.47
C ALA A 80 3.29 -0.87 5.79
N ALA A 81 2.78 -0.57 6.99
CA ALA A 81 1.40 -0.87 7.34
C ALA A 81 0.38 -0.08 6.49
N ALA A 82 0.67 1.18 6.16
CA ALA A 82 -0.15 1.98 5.24
C ALA A 82 -0.17 1.37 3.83
N ALA A 83 0.95 0.80 3.36
CA ALA A 83 1.02 0.09 2.10
C ALA A 83 0.09 -1.13 2.10
N LEU A 84 0.02 -1.91 3.19
CA LEU A 84 -0.94 -3.02 3.31
C LEU A 84 -2.40 -2.54 3.27
N GLU A 85 -2.72 -1.45 3.96
CA GLU A 85 -4.09 -0.92 3.99
C GLU A 85 -4.51 -0.40 2.60
N ALA A 86 -3.68 0.43 2.00
CA ALA A 86 -3.91 0.92 0.64
C ALA A 86 -3.97 -0.25 -0.35
N ASN A 87 -3.18 -1.30 -0.14
CA ASN A 87 -3.20 -2.47 -0.99
C ASN A 87 -4.54 -3.21 -0.94
N ALA A 88 -5.12 -3.40 0.25
CA ALA A 88 -6.45 -3.98 0.40
C ALA A 88 -7.52 -3.10 -0.30
N ASN A 89 -7.48 -1.79 -0.08
CA ASN A 89 -8.47 -0.87 -0.65
C ASN A 89 -8.45 -0.86 -2.19
N GLU A 90 -7.26 -0.87 -2.77
CA GLU A 90 -7.09 -0.93 -4.22
C GLU A 90 -7.51 -2.29 -4.79
N ILE A 91 -7.24 -3.42 -4.10
CA ILE A 91 -7.78 -4.75 -4.51
C ILE A 91 -9.31 -4.69 -4.58
N VAL A 92 -9.97 -4.15 -3.55
CA VAL A 92 -11.42 -3.98 -3.53
C VAL A 92 -11.89 -3.14 -4.71
N GLN A 93 -11.21 -2.02 -4.97
CA GLN A 93 -11.57 -1.13 -6.07
C GLN A 93 -11.37 -1.79 -7.43
N ASP A 94 -10.28 -2.54 -7.64
CA ASP A 94 -10.01 -3.28 -8.87
C ASP A 94 -11.11 -4.31 -9.16
N ILE A 95 -11.58 -5.04 -8.14
CA ILE A 95 -12.68 -6.00 -8.27
C ILE A 95 -13.99 -5.28 -8.61
N LEU A 96 -14.29 -4.14 -7.97
CA LEU A 96 -15.50 -3.37 -8.24
C LEU A 96 -15.52 -2.78 -9.65
N ASP A 97 -14.38 -2.26 -10.12
CA ASP A 97 -14.20 -1.65 -11.44
C ASP A 97 -14.33 -2.69 -12.56
N THR A 98 -13.66 -3.83 -12.41
CA THR A 98 -13.67 -4.90 -13.42
C THR A 98 -14.89 -5.79 -13.34
N GLY A 99 -15.54 -5.84 -12.17
CA GLY A 99 -16.57 -6.84 -11.86
C GLY A 99 -16.01 -8.26 -11.76
N LYS A 100 -14.69 -8.43 -11.65
CA LYS A 100 -14.04 -9.73 -11.74
C LYS A 100 -12.98 -9.95 -10.65
N LEU A 101 -12.78 -11.22 -10.29
CA LEU A 101 -11.64 -11.68 -9.49
C LEU A 101 -11.13 -13.01 -10.06
N GLY A 102 -9.83 -13.15 -10.30
CA GLY A 102 -9.27 -14.39 -10.87
C GLY A 102 -9.82 -14.78 -12.25
N GLY A 103 -10.44 -13.83 -12.98
CA GLY A 103 -11.10 -14.08 -14.25
C GLY A 103 -12.59 -14.41 -14.15
N GLU A 104 -13.12 -14.62 -12.95
CA GLU A 104 -14.54 -14.92 -12.70
C GLU A 104 -15.34 -13.67 -12.38
N ASP A 105 -16.60 -13.62 -12.83
CA ASP A 105 -17.52 -12.52 -12.52
C ASP A 105 -18.01 -12.58 -11.07
N ILE A 106 -18.02 -11.43 -10.40
CA ILE A 106 -18.55 -11.33 -9.03
C ILE A 106 -20.09 -11.27 -9.05
N LYS A 107 -20.71 -11.90 -8.06
CA LYS A 107 -22.16 -11.87 -7.83
C LYS A 107 -22.60 -10.51 -7.30
N ASN A 108 -23.87 -10.14 -7.51
CA ASN A 108 -24.44 -8.89 -6.99
C ASN A 108 -24.30 -8.75 -5.46
N GLY A 109 -24.49 -9.83 -4.71
CA GLY A 109 -24.28 -9.83 -3.26
C GLY A 109 -22.82 -9.53 -2.87
N GLN A 110 -21.85 -10.09 -3.62
CA GLN A 110 -20.43 -9.81 -3.41
C GLN A 110 -20.11 -8.34 -3.70
N ARG A 111 -20.67 -7.78 -4.78
CA ARG A 111 -20.52 -6.35 -5.11
C ARG A 111 -21.04 -5.44 -3.99
N GLN A 112 -22.18 -5.76 -3.39
CA GLN A 112 -22.74 -4.99 -2.28
C GLN A 112 -21.84 -5.04 -1.03
N LEU A 113 -21.34 -6.23 -0.69
CA LEU A 113 -20.43 -6.42 0.45
C LEU A 113 -19.09 -5.71 0.22
N LEU A 114 -18.51 -5.78 -0.98
CA LEU A 114 -17.30 -5.04 -1.34
C LEU A 114 -17.48 -3.52 -1.19
N SER A 115 -18.65 -2.99 -1.55
CA SER A 115 -18.95 -1.57 -1.37
C SER A 115 -18.93 -1.19 0.11
N GLY A 116 -19.49 -2.04 0.99
CA GLY A 116 -19.39 -1.85 2.44
C GLY A 116 -17.96 -1.92 2.97
N ILE A 117 -17.13 -2.83 2.45
CA ILE A 117 -15.70 -2.91 2.81
C ILE A 117 -14.95 -1.64 2.38
N LYS A 118 -15.24 -1.13 1.18
CA LYS A 118 -14.64 0.09 0.63
C LYS A 118 -14.94 1.31 1.50
N ASP A 119 -16.19 1.44 1.97
CA ASP A 119 -16.61 2.59 2.77
C ASP A 119 -16.12 2.50 4.23
N ASN A 120 -15.68 1.33 4.67
CA ASN A 120 -15.14 1.13 6.01
C ASN A 120 -13.70 1.68 6.15
N ARG A 121 -13.55 2.69 7.02
CA ARG A 121 -12.29 3.38 7.34
C ARG A 121 -11.71 3.00 8.71
N SER A 122 -12.10 1.86 9.30
CA SER A 122 -11.74 1.49 10.67
C SER A 122 -10.27 1.18 10.94
N GLY A 123 -9.35 1.37 9.98
CA GLY A 123 -7.90 1.18 10.14
C GLY A 123 -7.44 -0.26 10.39
N ASN A 124 -8.36 -1.24 10.44
CA ASN A 124 -8.01 -2.64 10.63
C ASN A 124 -7.76 -3.33 9.27
N SER A 125 -6.60 -3.03 8.67
CA SER A 125 -6.25 -3.52 7.34
C SER A 125 -6.14 -5.05 7.27
N ALA A 126 -5.60 -5.71 8.31
CA ALA A 126 -5.56 -7.17 8.38
C ALA A 126 -6.96 -7.78 8.29
N GLU A 127 -7.93 -7.25 9.04
CA GLU A 127 -9.31 -7.75 9.00
C GLU A 127 -9.97 -7.59 7.63
N LYS A 128 -9.62 -6.54 6.87
CA LYS A 128 -10.09 -6.39 5.48
C LYS A 128 -9.62 -7.55 4.60
N TYR A 129 -8.37 -7.97 4.70
CA TYR A 129 -7.86 -9.13 3.97
C TYR A 129 -8.58 -10.44 4.36
N ARG A 130 -8.83 -10.65 5.67
CA ARG A 130 -9.61 -11.83 6.10
C ARG A 130 -11.01 -11.82 5.53
N THR A 131 -11.70 -10.68 5.66
CA THR A 131 -13.07 -10.51 5.15
C THR A 131 -13.14 -10.77 3.65
N LEU A 132 -12.18 -10.25 2.89
CA LEU A 132 -12.10 -10.46 1.45
C LEU A 132 -11.87 -11.93 1.08
N ALA A 133 -10.99 -12.64 1.80
CA ALA A 133 -10.75 -14.06 1.55
C ALA A 133 -12.05 -14.87 1.74
N TYR A 134 -12.78 -14.63 2.84
CA TYR A 134 -14.04 -15.31 3.11
C TYR A 134 -15.15 -14.93 2.13
N LEU A 135 -15.19 -13.68 1.64
CA LEU A 135 -16.16 -13.27 0.63
C LEU A 135 -16.05 -14.04 -0.70
N PHE A 136 -14.86 -14.58 -0.97
CA PHE A 136 -14.53 -15.34 -2.18
C PHE A 136 -14.22 -16.81 -1.91
N ASP A 137 -14.71 -17.33 -0.79
CA ASP A 137 -14.56 -18.73 -0.39
C ASP A 137 -13.10 -19.23 -0.44
N LYS A 138 -12.15 -18.36 -0.08
CA LYS A 138 -10.72 -18.67 0.00
C LYS A 138 -10.35 -19.05 1.43
N ASP A 139 -9.62 -20.15 1.55
CA ASP A 139 -9.11 -20.64 2.83
C ASP A 139 -7.81 -19.91 3.20
N LEU A 140 -7.94 -18.90 4.06
CA LEU A 140 -6.82 -18.11 4.55
C LEU A 140 -6.20 -18.82 5.77
N ASP A 141 -4.98 -19.34 5.59
CA ASP A 141 -4.22 -19.93 6.69
C ASP A 141 -3.76 -18.84 7.69
N LEU A 142 -4.51 -18.72 8.79
CA LEU A 142 -4.23 -17.76 9.87
C LEU A 142 -2.99 -18.13 10.70
N ALA A 143 -2.46 -19.35 10.56
CA ALA A 143 -1.21 -19.79 11.20
C ALA A 143 0.01 -19.54 10.30
N SER A 144 -0.20 -19.24 9.02
CA SER A 144 0.89 -18.95 8.08
C SER A 144 1.77 -17.79 8.56
N VAL A 145 3.07 -17.86 8.26
CA VAL A 145 4.02 -16.79 8.59
C VAL A 145 3.63 -15.47 7.92
N PRO A 146 3.29 -15.40 6.61
CA PRO A 146 2.92 -14.14 5.96
C PRO A 146 1.73 -13.45 6.63
N TRP A 147 0.70 -14.22 7.03
CA TRP A 147 -0.46 -13.67 7.72
C TRP A 147 -0.12 -13.14 9.11
N ARG A 148 0.60 -13.93 9.93
CA ARG A 148 0.96 -13.53 11.29
C ARG A 148 1.85 -12.28 11.29
N ASP A 149 2.83 -12.22 10.40
CA ASP A 149 3.72 -11.07 10.28
C ASP A 149 2.96 -9.82 9.81
N ALA A 150 2.08 -9.94 8.81
CA ALA A 150 1.26 -8.81 8.37
C ALA A 150 0.33 -8.29 9.48
N LYS A 151 -0.28 -9.19 10.25
CA LYS A 151 -1.10 -8.83 11.41
C LYS A 151 -0.27 -8.12 12.49
N ASP A 152 0.89 -8.66 12.83
CA ASP A 152 1.79 -8.06 13.82
C ASP A 152 2.31 -6.69 13.35
N LEU A 153 2.57 -6.49 12.05
CA LEU A 153 2.98 -5.19 11.50
C LEU A 153 1.88 -4.13 11.66
N VAL A 154 0.61 -4.49 11.40
CA VAL A 154 -0.53 -3.57 11.60
C VAL A 154 -0.69 -3.23 13.08
N GLU A 155 -0.58 -4.23 13.96
CA GLU A 155 -0.63 -4.02 15.41
C GLU A 155 0.54 -3.14 15.89
N PHE A 156 1.74 -3.32 15.33
CA PHE A 156 2.92 -2.53 15.65
C PHE A 156 2.76 -1.07 15.24
N ARG A 157 2.29 -0.80 14.01
CA ARG A 157 1.94 0.57 13.60
C ARG A 157 0.94 1.20 14.55
N ASN A 158 -0.09 0.47 14.98
CA ASN A 158 -1.07 1.00 15.92
C ASN A 158 -0.46 1.32 17.29
N HIS A 159 0.46 0.50 17.81
CA HIS A 159 1.16 0.79 19.06
C HIS A 159 2.06 2.03 18.95
N ILE A 160 2.71 2.26 17.81
CA ILE A 160 3.51 3.48 17.57
C ILE A 160 2.60 4.71 17.47
N MET A 161 1.54 4.65 16.65
CA MET A 161 0.65 5.78 16.38
C MET A 161 -0.20 6.19 17.59
N HIS A 162 -0.55 5.23 18.44
CA HIS A 162 -1.35 5.44 19.65
C HIS A 162 -0.53 5.34 20.93
N PHE A 163 0.80 5.46 20.83
CA PHE A 163 1.67 5.43 21.99
C PHE A 163 1.28 6.52 22.98
N LYS A 164 1.04 6.13 24.22
CA LYS A 164 0.82 7.05 25.33
C LYS A 164 2.13 7.14 26.10
N PRO A 165 2.66 8.35 26.36
CA PRO A 165 3.84 8.52 27.19
C PRO A 165 3.67 7.76 28.51
N ALA A 166 4.67 6.95 28.85
CA ALA A 166 4.68 6.12 30.04
C ALA A 166 6.08 6.12 30.65
N TRP A 167 6.15 5.83 31.95
CA TRP A 167 7.39 5.63 32.67
C TRP A 167 8.02 4.28 32.29
N SER A 168 9.34 4.20 32.33
CA SER A 168 10.11 3.02 31.86
C SER A 168 9.81 1.72 32.62
N ASP A 169 9.25 1.82 33.83
CA ASP A 169 8.81 0.71 34.67
C ASP A 169 7.35 0.27 34.42
N ASN A 170 6.68 0.87 33.42
CA ASN A 170 5.36 0.44 32.99
C ASN A 170 5.45 -0.76 32.03
N ASP A 171 5.49 -1.95 32.61
CA ASP A 171 5.60 -3.23 31.89
C ASP A 171 4.50 -3.44 30.83
N ASP A 172 3.28 -2.94 31.06
CA ASP A 172 2.17 -3.10 30.11
C ASP A 172 2.43 -2.38 28.79
N VAL A 173 3.12 -1.24 28.85
CA VAL A 173 3.47 -0.44 27.67
C VAL A 173 4.76 -0.95 27.02
N HIS A 174 5.76 -1.28 27.83
CA HIS A 174 7.12 -1.51 27.34
C HIS A 174 7.45 -2.99 27.06
N ASP A 175 6.72 -3.92 27.67
CA ASP A 175 6.93 -5.38 27.60
C ASP A 175 5.60 -6.15 27.41
N GLY A 176 4.61 -5.49 26.81
CA GLY A 176 3.30 -6.04 26.52
C GLY A 176 3.29 -7.21 25.53
N LYS A 177 2.08 -7.70 25.19
CA LYS A 177 1.88 -8.89 24.34
C LYS A 177 2.55 -8.77 22.97
N LEU A 178 2.51 -7.60 22.35
CA LEU A 178 3.15 -7.37 21.05
C LEU A 178 4.66 -7.54 21.14
N VAL A 179 5.29 -6.90 22.13
CA VAL A 179 6.74 -6.95 22.38
C VAL A 179 7.21 -8.39 22.56
N LYS A 180 6.49 -9.17 23.38
CA LYS A 180 6.80 -10.61 23.60
C LYS A 180 6.75 -11.44 22.31
N ARG A 181 5.88 -11.09 21.34
CA ARG A 181 5.82 -11.77 20.03
C ARG A 181 6.90 -11.30 19.06
N LEU A 182 7.30 -10.04 19.11
CA LEU A 182 8.26 -9.46 18.17
C LEU A 182 9.71 -9.72 18.59
N LYS A 183 10.03 -9.64 19.89
CA LYS A 183 11.38 -9.82 20.46
C LYS A 183 12.15 -11.06 19.96
N PRO A 184 11.56 -12.27 19.85
CA PRO A 184 12.30 -13.43 19.37
C PRO A 184 12.60 -13.41 17.86
N ARG A 185 11.98 -12.50 17.09
CA ARG A 185 12.11 -12.42 15.62
C ARG A 185 12.88 -11.20 15.14
N LEU A 186 12.86 -10.12 15.92
CA LEU A 186 13.43 -8.83 15.51
C LEU A 186 14.71 -8.52 16.29
N PRO A 187 15.72 -7.92 15.63
CA PRO A 187 16.93 -7.49 16.31
C PRO A 187 16.64 -6.32 17.24
N ILE A 188 17.22 -6.39 18.43
CA ILE A 188 17.11 -5.38 19.48
C ILE A 188 18.35 -4.48 19.47
N SER A 189 18.13 -3.17 19.52
CA SER A 189 19.18 -2.16 19.63
C SER A 189 20.11 -2.47 20.82
N PRO A 190 21.45 -2.44 20.66
CA PRO A 190 22.40 -2.83 21.70
C PRO A 190 22.14 -2.16 23.06
N GLY A 191 21.93 -0.84 23.08
CA GLY A 191 21.69 -0.07 24.31
C GLY A 191 20.36 -0.37 25.02
N TYR A 192 19.50 -1.21 24.43
CA TYR A 192 18.19 -1.56 24.99
C TYR A 192 18.04 -3.06 25.28
N ARG A 193 19.11 -3.87 25.15
CA ARG A 193 19.02 -5.33 25.39
C ARG A 193 18.58 -5.72 26.81
N THR A 194 18.97 -4.92 27.79
CA THR A 194 18.67 -5.13 29.23
C THR A 194 17.66 -4.12 29.79
N ALA A 195 17.15 -3.23 28.94
CA ALA A 195 16.21 -2.17 29.33
C ALA A 195 14.80 -2.44 28.75
N PHE A 196 13.91 -1.46 28.95
CA PHE A 196 12.57 -1.47 28.38
C PHE A 196 12.63 -1.50 26.84
N GLN A 197 11.88 -2.41 26.22
CA GLN A 197 12.07 -2.75 24.80
C GLN A 197 11.28 -1.87 23.86
N PHE A 198 10.06 -1.48 24.21
CA PHE A 198 9.22 -0.69 23.32
C PHE A 198 9.27 0.81 23.67
N PRO A 199 9.33 1.73 22.69
CA PRO A 199 9.56 1.46 21.27
C PRO A 199 11.06 1.34 20.94
N TYR A 200 11.95 1.79 21.84
CA TYR A 200 13.35 2.06 21.52
C TYR A 200 14.21 0.82 21.18
N GLY A 201 13.96 -0.31 21.83
CA GLY A 201 14.63 -1.57 21.52
C GLY A 201 14.43 -2.02 20.08
N PHE A 202 13.31 -1.67 19.44
CA PHE A 202 13.04 -2.00 18.04
C PHE A 202 13.57 -0.96 17.03
N MET A 203 14.28 0.07 17.47
CA MET A 203 14.83 1.11 16.59
C MET A 203 16.12 0.63 15.91
N THR A 204 15.97 -0.39 15.07
CA THR A 204 17.04 -1.05 14.32
C THR A 204 16.68 -1.10 12.84
N TYR A 205 17.69 -1.14 11.97
CA TYR A 205 17.50 -1.40 10.55
C TYR A 205 16.81 -2.74 10.33
N GLY A 206 17.18 -3.78 11.07
CA GLY A 206 16.55 -5.09 10.92
C GLY A 206 15.04 -5.08 11.21
N CYS A 207 14.57 -4.25 12.15
CA CYS A 207 13.14 -4.02 12.35
C CYS A 207 12.49 -3.33 11.13
N ALA A 208 13.10 -2.24 10.63
CA ALA A 208 12.60 -1.53 9.45
C ALA A 208 12.57 -2.42 8.19
N LYS A 209 13.61 -3.24 8.00
CA LYS A 209 13.72 -4.24 6.93
C LYS A 209 12.61 -5.28 7.03
N TRP A 210 12.40 -5.86 8.21
CA TRP A 210 11.32 -6.83 8.44
C TRP A 210 9.95 -6.25 8.08
N CYS A 211 9.68 -4.97 8.37
CA CYS A 211 8.42 -4.34 8.00
C CYS A 211 8.21 -4.33 6.47
N VAL A 212 9.24 -3.96 5.69
CA VAL A 212 9.16 -3.95 4.22
C VAL A 212 8.99 -5.35 3.66
N GLU A 213 9.80 -6.31 4.12
CA GLU A 213 9.74 -7.70 3.68
C GLU A 213 8.38 -8.33 3.99
N THR A 214 7.80 -8.02 5.15
CA THR A 214 6.45 -8.45 5.53
C THR A 214 5.41 -8.03 4.49
N VAL A 215 5.46 -6.78 4.00
CA VAL A 215 4.53 -6.30 2.97
C VAL A 215 4.70 -7.07 1.67
N LEU A 216 5.94 -7.24 1.21
CA LEU A 216 6.25 -7.93 -0.04
C LEU A 216 5.80 -9.38 0.00
N THR A 217 6.20 -10.12 1.05
CA THR A 217 5.86 -11.52 1.24
C THR A 217 4.36 -11.72 1.39
N PHE A 218 3.68 -10.88 2.18
CA PHE A 218 2.24 -11.00 2.37
C PHE A 218 1.45 -10.66 1.11
N ALA A 219 1.83 -9.61 0.38
CA ALA A 219 1.16 -9.24 -0.86
C ALA A 219 1.27 -10.33 -1.93
N GLU A 220 2.44 -10.97 -2.06
CA GLU A 220 2.62 -12.11 -2.95
C GLU A 220 1.77 -13.31 -2.52
N TYR A 221 1.82 -13.68 -1.24
CA TYR A 221 1.02 -14.76 -0.66
C TYR A 221 -0.48 -14.54 -0.92
N TYR A 222 -0.97 -13.34 -0.61
CA TYR A 222 -2.38 -13.02 -0.71
C TYR A 222 -2.85 -12.91 -2.16
N ALA A 223 -2.06 -12.30 -3.05
CA ALA A 223 -2.36 -12.24 -4.48
C ALA A 223 -2.54 -13.64 -5.09
N LYS A 224 -1.66 -14.59 -4.73
CA LYS A 224 -1.81 -16.00 -5.13
C LYS A 224 -3.08 -16.64 -4.57
N LEU A 225 -3.40 -16.39 -3.30
CA LEU A 225 -4.58 -16.94 -2.64
C LEU A 225 -5.90 -16.53 -3.33
N ILE A 226 -6.05 -15.25 -3.64
CA ILE A 226 -7.30 -14.72 -4.20
C ILE A 226 -7.32 -14.67 -5.73
N GLY A 227 -6.21 -14.99 -6.40
CA GLY A 227 -6.09 -14.86 -7.86
C GLY A 227 -6.06 -13.41 -8.35
N ALA A 228 -5.44 -12.52 -7.57
CA ALA A 228 -5.27 -11.11 -7.93
C ALA A 228 -3.84 -10.83 -8.43
N ASN A 229 -3.65 -9.67 -9.05
CA ASN A 229 -2.32 -9.22 -9.46
C ASN A 229 -1.49 -8.80 -8.24
N ASN A 230 -0.28 -9.33 -8.09
CA ASN A 230 0.69 -8.80 -7.14
C ASN A 230 1.29 -7.49 -7.68
N ARG A 231 0.79 -6.35 -7.20
CA ARG A 231 1.27 -5.04 -7.64
C ARG A 231 2.67 -4.67 -7.19
N PHE A 232 3.21 -5.37 -6.21
CA PHE A 232 4.60 -5.19 -5.78
C PHE A 232 5.57 -6.11 -6.52
N ALA A 233 5.11 -6.94 -7.46
CA ALA A 233 5.99 -7.87 -8.20
C ALA A 233 7.09 -7.16 -9.00
N ALA A 234 6.81 -5.97 -9.56
CA ALA A 234 7.81 -5.15 -10.24
C ALA A 234 8.75 -4.41 -9.26
N SER A 235 8.43 -4.43 -7.96
CA SER A 235 9.15 -3.75 -6.89
C SER A 235 10.17 -4.68 -6.27
N VAL A 236 11.14 -5.16 -7.06
CA VAL A 236 12.27 -5.91 -6.49
C VAL A 236 13.19 -4.91 -5.79
N CYS A 237 12.84 -4.55 -4.56
CA CYS A 237 13.73 -3.82 -3.67
C CYS A 237 14.51 -4.85 -2.85
N VAL A 238 15.77 -5.07 -3.22
CA VAL A 238 16.69 -5.87 -2.39
C VAL A 238 17.25 -4.93 -1.32
N LEU A 239 16.69 -5.01 -0.13
CA LEU A 239 17.24 -4.33 1.04
C LEU A 239 18.57 -5.00 1.45
N PRO A 240 19.62 -4.23 1.80
CA PRO A 240 20.90 -4.76 2.26
C PRO A 240 20.77 -5.82 3.38
N PRO A 241 21.75 -6.72 3.57
CA PRO A 241 21.82 -7.53 4.78
C PRO A 241 21.95 -6.63 6.01
N VAL A 242 21.53 -7.14 7.18
CA VAL A 242 21.75 -6.45 8.45
C VAL A 242 23.27 -6.36 8.67
N PRO A 243 23.80 -5.16 8.99
CA PRO A 243 25.23 -4.94 9.20
C PRO A 243 25.79 -5.66 10.43
#